data_AF-A0A2P4Q8K7-F1
#
_entry.id   AF-A0A2P4Q8K7-F1
#
_cell.length_a   1.000
_cell.length_b   1.000
_cell.length_c   1.000
_cell.angle_alpha   90.00
_cell.angle_beta   90.00
_cell.angle_gamma   90.00
#
_symmetry.space_group_name_H-M   'P 1'
#
loop_
_entity.id
_entity.type
_entity.pdbx_description
1 polymer ?
#
loop_
_entity_poly.entity_id
_entity_poly.type
_entity_poly.pdbx_seq_one_letter_code
_entity_poly.pdbx_strand_id
1 'polypeptide(L)'
;IIMEFANKGNLRNILHNFKNFLWKDKIYWLLNVAIDLENIHGLGYLHKDLHSGNILQKDKSSYISDFGLSGPANEHKLNDKVYGVLPYIAPEVLNNEPYTPSSDIYSFGVIMAELSSGKPPFYDKKHNY
;
A
#
# COMPACT_ATOMS: atom_id res chain seq x y z
N ILE A 1 -11.07 -18.20 2.58
CA ILE A 1 -10.12 -18.20 1.43
C ILE A 1 -8.83 -18.84 1.93
N ILE A 2 -8.24 -19.80 1.20
CA ILE A 2 -6.92 -20.36 1.52
C ILE A 2 -5.90 -19.63 0.63
N MET A 3 -4.84 -19.08 1.23
CA MET A 3 -3.80 -18.32 0.55
C MET A 3 -2.42 -18.81 0.98
N GLU A 4 -1.41 -18.50 0.18
CA GLU A 4 -0.03 -18.79 0.53
C GLU A 4 0.42 -18.00 1.78
N PHE A 5 1.20 -18.62 2.67
CA PHE A 5 1.65 -18.01 3.92
C PHE A 5 2.92 -17.16 3.73
N ALA A 6 2.83 -15.87 4.10
CA ALA A 6 3.96 -14.96 4.15
C ALA A 6 4.65 -15.02 5.52
N ASN A 7 5.80 -15.70 5.58
CA ASN A 7 6.49 -16.08 6.83
C ASN A 7 7.12 -14.92 7.62
N LYS A 8 7.14 -13.69 7.09
CA LYS A 8 7.72 -12.51 7.79
C LYS A 8 6.69 -11.44 8.16
N GLY A 9 5.40 -11.72 8.03
CA GLY A 9 4.33 -10.76 8.32
C GLY A 9 4.26 -9.65 7.28
N ASN A 10 3.94 -8.42 7.70
CA ASN A 10 3.80 -7.27 6.81
C ASN A 10 4.92 -6.24 6.97
N LEU A 11 5.05 -5.35 5.97
CA LEU A 11 6.06 -4.33 5.91
C LEU A 11 5.99 -3.37 7.10
N ARG A 12 4.78 -3.01 7.57
CA ARG A 12 4.59 -2.17 8.77
C ARG A 12 5.32 -2.73 9.98
N ASN A 13 5.17 -4.03 10.26
CA ASN A 13 5.84 -4.69 11.37
C ASN A 13 7.35 -4.78 11.17
N ILE A 14 7.81 -5.02 9.93
CA ILE A 14 9.25 -5.06 9.61
C ILE A 14 9.92 -3.72 9.91
N LEU A 15 9.23 -2.61 9.62
CA LEU A 15 9.78 -1.27 9.81
C LEU A 15 10.01 -0.89 11.29
N HIS A 16 9.45 -1.62 12.27
CA HIS A 16 9.86 -1.47 13.67
C HIS A 16 11.36 -1.74 13.88
N ASN A 17 11.96 -2.58 13.02
CA ASN A 17 13.38 -2.89 13.00
C ASN A 17 14.10 -2.19 11.84
N PHE A 18 13.64 -1.01 11.42
CA PHE A 18 14.13 -0.26 10.24
C PHE A 18 15.66 -0.16 10.13
N LYS A 19 16.37 0.00 11.26
CA LYS A 19 17.83 0.15 11.30
C LYS A 19 18.59 -1.13 10.92
N ASN A 20 17.93 -2.28 10.95
CA ASN A 20 18.53 -3.58 10.65
C ASN A 20 18.57 -3.88 9.15
N PHE A 21 17.98 -3.02 8.32
CA PHE A 21 17.86 -3.24 6.88
C PHE A 21 18.65 -2.21 6.08
N LEU A 22 19.36 -2.71 5.07
CA LEU A 22 20.14 -1.88 4.16
C LEU A 22 19.23 -1.22 3.12
N TRP A 23 19.71 -0.12 2.54
CA TRP A 23 19.01 0.55 1.44
C TRP A 23 18.75 -0.37 0.25
N LYS A 24 19.64 -1.32 -0.03
CA LYS A 24 19.43 -2.31 -1.10
C LYS A 24 18.21 -3.20 -0.84
N ASP A 25 17.96 -3.59 0.41
CA ASP A 25 16.82 -4.46 0.76
C ASP A 25 15.52 -3.67 0.62
N LYS A 26 15.56 -2.42 1.06
CA LYS A 26 14.48 -1.43 0.93
C LYS A 26 14.08 -1.16 -0.52
N ILE A 27 15.06 -0.92 -1.39
CA ILE A 27 14.83 -0.72 -2.83
C ILE A 27 14.28 -2.01 -3.47
N TYR A 28 14.79 -3.18 -3.07
CA TYR A 28 14.30 -4.46 -3.56
C TYR A 28 12.82 -4.67 -3.21
N TRP A 29 12.41 -4.36 -1.98
CA TRP A 29 11.00 -4.43 -1.58
C TRP A 29 10.11 -3.46 -2.36
N LEU A 30 10.55 -2.21 -2.55
CA LEU A 30 9.81 -1.23 -3.35
C LEU A 30 9.67 -1.68 -4.81
N LEU A 31 10.71 -2.29 -5.38
CA LEU A 31 10.66 -2.83 -6.74
C LEU A 31 9.59 -3.93 -6.85
N ASN A 32 9.55 -4.87 -5.91
CA ASN A 32 8.52 -5.92 -5.92
C ASN A 32 7.11 -5.33 -5.83
N VAL A 33 6.88 -4.36 -4.94
CA VAL A 33 5.58 -3.69 -4.79
C VAL A 33 5.20 -2.94 -6.07
N ALA A 34 6.16 -2.28 -6.73
CA ALA A 34 5.92 -1.60 -7.99
C ALA A 34 5.51 -2.58 -9.10
N ILE A 35 6.16 -3.75 -9.18
CA ILE A 35 5.83 -4.80 -10.15
C ILE A 35 4.42 -5.36 -9.89
N ASP A 36 4.08 -5.66 -8.64
CA ASP A 36 2.73 -6.12 -8.29
C ASP A 36 1.68 -5.05 -8.65
N LEU A 37 1.97 -3.79 -8.38
CA LEU A 37 1.04 -2.69 -8.68
C LEU A 37 0.86 -2.49 -10.19
N GLU A 38 1.96 -2.57 -10.96
CA GLU A 38 1.92 -2.56 -12.42
C GLU A 38 1.05 -3.71 -12.96
N ASN A 39 1.17 -4.92 -12.40
CA ASN A 39 0.34 -6.06 -12.78
C ASN A 39 -1.14 -5.83 -12.47
N ILE A 40 -1.47 -5.31 -11.28
CA ILE A 40 -2.84 -4.99 -10.87
C ILE A 40 -3.47 -3.96 -11.83
N HIS A 41 -2.74 -2.88 -12.11
CA HIS A 41 -3.18 -1.83 -13.03
C HIS A 41 -3.29 -2.32 -14.47
N GLY A 42 -2.35 -3.17 -14.91
CA GLY A 42 -2.38 -3.80 -16.24
C GLY A 42 -3.59 -4.71 -16.47
N LEU A 43 -4.16 -5.27 -15.40
CA LEU A 43 -5.43 -6.01 -15.44
C LEU A 43 -6.67 -5.10 -15.40
N GLY A 44 -6.48 -3.77 -15.30
CA GLY A 44 -7.56 -2.80 -15.20
C GLY A 44 -8.18 -2.68 -13.81
N TYR A 45 -7.49 -3.14 -12.76
CA TYR A 45 -7.95 -3.08 -11.37
C TYR A 45 -7.20 -2.00 -10.60
N LEU A 46 -7.84 -1.51 -9.53
CA LEU A 46 -7.26 -0.63 -8.52
C LEU A 46 -7.23 -1.36 -7.18
N HIS A 47 -6.19 -1.13 -6.37
CA HIS A 47 -6.10 -1.72 -5.03
C HIS A 47 -7.05 -1.03 -4.04
N LYS A 48 -7.07 0.32 -4.05
CA LYS A 48 -7.90 1.23 -3.21
C LYS A 48 -7.58 1.26 -1.71
N ASP A 49 -6.84 0.28 -1.19
CA ASP A 49 -6.38 0.26 0.22
C ASP A 49 -4.89 -0.14 0.35
N LEU A 50 -4.04 0.49 -0.47
CA LEU A 50 -2.61 0.18 -0.48
C LEU A 50 -1.91 0.89 0.69
N HIS A 51 -1.32 0.12 1.61
CA HIS A 51 -0.52 0.66 2.71
C HIS A 51 0.49 -0.36 3.24
N SER A 52 1.45 0.04 4.08
CA SER A 52 2.50 -0.86 4.60
C SER A 52 1.98 -2.10 5.35
N GLY A 53 0.78 -2.03 5.93
CA GLY A 53 0.11 -3.19 6.54
C GLY A 53 -0.38 -4.26 5.54
N ASN A 54 -0.60 -3.89 4.27
CA ASN A 54 -1.10 -4.74 3.19
C ASN A 54 0.02 -5.19 2.25
N ILE A 55 1.28 -4.87 2.56
CA ILE A 55 2.45 -5.41 1.89
C ILE A 55 2.99 -6.55 2.75
N LEU A 56 2.77 -7.78 2.30
CA LEU A 56 3.27 -8.98 2.95
C LEU A 56 4.73 -9.24 2.57
N GLN A 57 5.44 -9.89 3.49
CA GLN A 57 6.85 -10.19 3.36
C GLN A 57 7.04 -11.70 3.46
N LYS A 58 7.60 -12.28 2.41
CA LYS A 58 7.89 -13.70 2.31
C LYS A 58 9.33 -13.88 1.86
N ASP A 59 10.12 -14.51 2.72
CA ASP A 59 11.56 -14.64 2.55
C ASP A 59 12.26 -13.30 2.29
N LYS A 60 12.70 -13.01 1.08
CA LYS A 60 13.33 -11.72 0.73
C LYS A 60 12.42 -10.80 -0.08
N SER A 61 11.23 -11.27 -0.44
CA SER A 61 10.33 -10.62 -1.38
C SER A 61 9.11 -10.02 -0.68
N SER A 62 8.65 -8.90 -1.23
CA SER A 62 7.40 -8.24 -0.83
C SER A 62 6.27 -8.56 -1.82
N TYR A 63 5.04 -8.59 -1.33
CA TYR A 63 3.83 -8.87 -2.13
C TYR A 63 2.67 -8.00 -1.68
N ILE A 64 1.88 -7.47 -2.62
CA ILE A 64 0.62 -6.78 -2.32
C ILE A 64 -0.45 -7.81 -1.90
N SER A 65 -1.27 -7.48 -0.91
CA SER A 65 -2.31 -8.33 -0.34
C SER A 65 -3.55 -7.52 0.06
N ASP A 66 -4.61 -8.25 0.45
CA ASP A 66 -5.91 -7.68 0.86
C ASP A 66 -6.63 -6.91 -0.26
N PHE A 67 -7.15 -7.69 -1.20
CA PHE A 67 -7.91 -7.19 -2.34
C PHE A 67 -9.41 -6.97 -2.02
N GLY A 68 -9.79 -6.92 -0.74
CA GLY A 68 -11.21 -6.83 -0.34
C GLY A 68 -11.92 -5.57 -0.82
N LEU A 69 -11.17 -4.50 -1.07
CA LEU A 69 -11.65 -3.22 -1.61
C LEU A 69 -11.26 -3.02 -3.08
N SER A 70 -10.51 -3.95 -3.67
CA SER A 70 -10.05 -3.83 -5.05
C SER A 70 -11.19 -4.02 -6.04
N GLY A 71 -11.10 -3.36 -7.18
CA GLY A 71 -12.11 -3.45 -8.22
C GLY A 71 -11.70 -2.76 -9.51
N PRO A 72 -12.53 -2.87 -10.57
CA PRO A 72 -12.24 -2.29 -11.87
C PRO A 72 -12.04 -0.77 -11.79
N ALA A 73 -11.07 -0.24 -12.52
CA ALA A 73 -10.77 1.20 -12.55
C ALA A 73 -11.87 2.04 -13.21
N ASN A 74 -12.78 1.40 -13.97
CA ASN A 74 -13.90 2.05 -14.65
C ASN A 74 -15.22 1.93 -13.87
N GLU A 75 -15.27 1.18 -12.78
CA GLU A 75 -16.47 1.02 -11.97
C GLU A 75 -16.47 2.08 -10.86
N HIS A 76 -16.98 3.27 -11.20
CA HIS A 76 -17.27 4.31 -10.23
C HIS A 76 -18.75 4.34 -9.90
N LYS A 77 -19.08 4.09 -8.63
CA LYS A 77 -20.44 4.29 -8.14
C LYS A 77 -20.51 5.71 -7.57
N LEU A 78 -21.54 6.45 -7.96
CA LEU A 78 -21.81 7.84 -7.55
C LEU A 78 -21.90 8.06 -6.02
N ASN A 79 -21.85 6.99 -5.21
CA ASN A 79 -21.89 7.00 -3.74
C ASN A 79 -20.78 6.12 -3.12
N ASP A 80 -19.66 5.92 -3.80
CA ASP A 80 -18.54 5.21 -3.20
C ASP A 80 -18.07 5.99 -1.96
N LYS A 81 -18.17 5.35 -0.80
CA LYS A 81 -17.58 5.90 0.43
C LYS A 81 -16.07 5.96 0.23
N VAL A 82 -15.42 6.94 0.86
CA VAL A 82 -13.97 6.96 0.96
C VAL A 82 -13.53 5.77 1.83
N TYR A 83 -12.70 4.90 1.26
CA TYR A 83 -12.15 3.74 1.93
C TYR A 83 -10.62 3.84 2.05
N GLY A 84 -10.08 3.06 2.97
CA GLY A 84 -8.65 2.91 3.17
C GLY A 84 -8.10 3.66 4.37
N VAL A 85 -6.79 3.53 4.58
CA VAL A 85 -6.11 4.10 5.75
C VAL A 85 -5.72 5.56 5.49
N LEU A 86 -6.35 6.49 6.23
CA LEU A 86 -6.36 7.94 5.97
C LEU A 86 -5.02 8.55 5.46
N PRO A 87 -3.85 8.25 6.05
CA PRO A 87 -2.58 8.79 5.54
C PRO A 87 -2.17 8.37 4.12
N TYR A 88 -2.69 7.27 3.62
CA TYR A 88 -2.37 6.71 2.30
C TYR A 88 -3.41 7.10 1.26
N ILE A 89 -4.54 7.70 1.66
CA ILE A 89 -5.62 8.09 0.74
C ILE A 89 -5.19 9.33 -0.05
N ALA A 90 -5.28 9.24 -1.37
CA ALA A 90 -4.95 10.32 -2.28
C ALA A 90 -5.90 11.53 -2.11
N PRO A 91 -5.42 12.76 -2.32
CA PRO A 91 -6.21 13.98 -2.06
C PRO A 91 -7.46 14.08 -2.93
N GLU A 92 -7.43 13.59 -4.16
CA GLU A 92 -8.61 13.54 -5.03
C GLU A 92 -9.70 12.64 -4.42
N VAL A 93 -9.33 11.47 -3.89
CA VAL A 93 -10.26 10.55 -3.24
C VAL A 93 -10.86 11.18 -1.97
N LEU A 94 -10.06 11.90 -1.17
CA LEU A 94 -10.55 12.64 0.00
C LEU A 94 -11.56 13.74 -0.37
N ASN A 95 -11.48 14.26 -1.60
CA ASN A 95 -12.44 15.21 -2.15
C ASN A 95 -13.66 14.53 -2.79
N ASN A 96 -13.85 13.22 -2.59
CA ASN A 96 -14.87 12.39 -3.22
C ASN A 96 -14.76 12.32 -4.75
N GLU A 97 -13.58 12.59 -5.30
CA GLU A 97 -13.30 12.28 -6.70
C GLU A 97 -13.08 10.77 -6.86
N PRO A 98 -13.28 10.25 -8.08
CA PRO A 98 -13.12 8.83 -8.35
C PRO A 98 -11.68 8.32 -8.09
N TYR A 99 -11.54 7.11 -7.54
CA TYR A 99 -10.24 6.42 -7.46
C TYR A 99 -9.66 6.19 -8.86
N THR A 100 -8.37 6.47 -9.02
CA THR A 100 -7.65 6.23 -10.28
C THR A 100 -6.40 5.39 -10.03
N PRO A 101 -5.72 4.90 -11.08
CA PRO A 101 -4.38 4.31 -10.91
C PRO A 101 -3.44 5.26 -10.15
N SER A 102 -3.54 6.57 -10.40
CA SER A 102 -2.76 7.60 -9.70
C SER A 102 -3.03 7.64 -8.19
N SER A 103 -4.21 7.23 -7.74
CA SER A 103 -4.55 7.16 -6.31
C SER A 103 -3.80 6.03 -5.59
N ASP A 104 -3.62 4.88 -6.24
CA ASP A 104 -2.74 3.83 -5.73
C ASP A 104 -1.26 4.26 -5.79
N ILE A 105 -0.84 5.01 -6.83
CA ILE A 105 0.52 5.55 -6.93
C ILE A 105 0.82 6.55 -5.81
N TYR A 106 -0.15 7.39 -5.42
CA TYR A 106 -0.03 8.25 -4.24
C TYR A 106 0.24 7.41 -2.98
N SER A 107 -0.57 6.37 -2.76
CA SER A 107 -0.42 5.44 -1.64
C SER A 107 0.97 4.81 -1.61
N PHE A 108 1.48 4.39 -2.79
CA PHE A 108 2.83 3.86 -2.95
C PHE A 108 3.90 4.91 -2.62
N GLY A 109 3.71 6.18 -2.97
CA GLY A 109 4.58 7.28 -2.56
C GLY A 109 4.65 7.47 -1.05
N VAL A 110 3.52 7.31 -0.35
CA VAL A 110 3.47 7.34 1.12
C VAL A 110 4.28 6.17 1.71
N ILE A 111 4.18 4.97 1.13
CA ILE A 111 5.00 3.81 1.52
C ILE A 111 6.49 4.09 1.30
N MET A 112 6.89 4.72 0.20
CA MET A 112 8.29 5.12 -0.02
C MET A 112 8.78 6.10 1.07
N ALA A 113 7.96 7.07 1.46
CA ALA A 113 8.29 8.01 2.53
C ALA A 113 8.41 7.33 3.91
N GLU A 114 7.51 6.40 4.21
CA GLU A 114 7.56 5.57 5.42
C GLU A 114 8.83 4.72 5.44
N LEU A 115 9.19 4.11 4.31
CA LEU A 115 10.32 3.21 4.18
C LEU A 115 11.68 3.91 4.07
N SER A 116 11.69 5.21 3.75
CA SER A 116 12.89 6.05 3.77
C SER A 116 13.13 6.67 5.15
N SER A 117 12.08 7.06 5.85
CA SER A 117 12.16 7.68 7.19
C SER A 117 12.18 6.67 8.34
N GLY A 118 11.65 5.46 8.11
CA GLY A 118 11.43 4.45 9.14
C GLY A 118 10.30 4.82 10.12
N LYS A 119 9.48 5.80 9.77
CA LYS A 119 8.39 6.31 10.61
C LYS A 119 7.06 6.18 9.85
N PRO A 120 5.98 5.76 10.53
CA PRO A 120 4.66 5.77 9.92
C PRO A 120 4.28 7.20 9.49
N PRO A 121 3.46 7.34 8.45
CA PRO A 121 3.01 8.66 8.04
C PRO A 121 2.25 9.34 9.20
N PHE A 122 2.51 10.65 9.38
CA PHE A 122 1.98 11.46 10.49
C PHE A 122 2.29 10.93 11.91
N TYR A 123 3.45 10.29 12.11
CA TYR A 123 3.91 9.75 13.40
C TYR A 123 3.87 10.73 14.60
N ASP A 124 3.81 12.03 14.35
CA ASP A 124 3.76 13.12 15.32
C ASP A 124 2.34 13.58 15.65
N LYS A 125 1.31 13.00 15.04
CA LYS A 125 -0.11 13.29 15.28
C LYS A 125 -0.81 12.06 15.86
N LYS A 126 -1.77 12.28 16.76
CA LYS A 126 -2.65 11.21 17.24
C LYS A 126 -3.58 10.78 16.12
N HIS A 127 -3.52 9.50 15.76
CA HIS A 127 -4.51 8.87 14.88
C HIS A 127 -5.39 7.95 15.71
N ASN A 128 -6.70 8.05 15.50
CA ASN A 128 -7.63 7.04 15.99
C ASN A 128 -7.51 5.86 15.00
N TYR A 129 -6.78 4.83 15.42
CA TYR A 129 -6.71 3.54 14.73
C TYR A 129 -8.00 2.75 14.96
#